data_AF-A0A8K0Y5M3-F1
#
_entry.id   AF-A0A8K0Y5M3-F1
#
_cell.length_a   1.000
_cell.length_b   1.000
_cell.length_c   1.000
_cell.angle_alpha   90.00
_cell.angle_beta   90.00
_cell.angle_gamma   90.00
#
_symmetry.space_group_name_H-M   'P 1'
#
loop_
_entity.id
_entity.type
_entity.pdbx_description
1 polymer ?
#
loop_
_entity_poly.entity_id
_entity_poly.type
_entity_poly.pdbx_seq_one_letter_code
_entity_poly.pdbx_strand_id
1 'polypeptide(L)'
;MPVIPILCIAGGRLIMEIKKPLRSIPISYMALTAIAVFGIVSTTLLITANISSQVEATAFVAKYANENKNVTVISSPVYSWIFYYVFHDKNVFADYRDLIYCPIPTKNIVLVADPPFQSNIGIGRELSMVYGNTTTIKEFSSGIFNYDSEQYPFTNLRVNYDGE
;
A
#
# COMPACT_ATOMS: atom_id res chain seq x y z
N MET A 1 -7.93 -2.42 -18.56
CA MET A 1 -9.07 -3.32 -18.87
C MET A 1 -8.95 -4.56 -17.99
N PRO A 2 -9.99 -5.00 -17.26
CA PRO A 2 -9.85 -6.08 -16.30
C PRO A 2 -9.79 -7.40 -17.09
N VAL A 3 -8.59 -7.93 -17.27
CA VAL A 3 -8.36 -9.26 -17.86
C VAL A 3 -8.73 -10.38 -16.89
N ILE A 4 -8.86 -10.06 -15.60
CA ILE A 4 -9.13 -11.02 -14.51
C ILE A 4 -10.44 -11.79 -14.75
N PRO A 5 -11.61 -11.15 -15.01
CA PRO A 5 -12.85 -11.89 -15.26
C PRO A 5 -12.77 -12.83 -16.48
N ILE A 6 -12.12 -12.39 -17.56
CA ILE A 6 -11.98 -13.18 -18.80
C ILE A 6 -11.07 -14.39 -18.55
N LEU A 7 -9.97 -14.21 -17.82
CA LEU A 7 -9.06 -15.29 -17.41
C LEU A 7 -9.75 -16.29 -16.48
N CYS A 8 -10.58 -15.85 -15.54
CA CYS A 8 -11.34 -16.75 -14.67
C CYS A 8 -12.34 -17.62 -15.46
N ILE A 9 -13.04 -17.03 -16.43
CA ILE A 9 -13.98 -17.76 -17.30
C ILE A 9 -13.23 -18.76 -18.20
N ALA A 10 -12.11 -18.34 -18.81
CA ALA A 10 -11.26 -19.20 -19.63
C ALA A 10 -10.65 -20.35 -18.81
N GLY A 11 -10.16 -20.07 -17.60
CA GLY A 11 -9.67 -21.08 -16.67
C GLY A 11 -10.74 -22.09 -16.27
N GLY A 12 -11.95 -21.62 -15.95
CA GLY A 12 -13.10 -22.49 -15.67
C GLY A 12 -13.46 -23.41 -16.85
N ARG A 13 -13.45 -22.87 -18.07
CA ARG A 13 -13.65 -23.65 -19.31
C ARG A 13 -12.56 -24.71 -19.50
N LEU A 14 -11.30 -24.33 -19.31
CA LEU A 14 -10.15 -25.23 -19.47
C LEU A 14 -10.20 -26.39 -18.46
N ILE A 15 -10.57 -26.11 -17.21
CA ILE A 15 -10.82 -27.13 -16.18
C ILE A 15 -11.96 -28.08 -16.58
N MET A 16 -13.04 -27.56 -17.17
CA MET A 16 -14.15 -28.39 -17.65
C MET A 16 -13.78 -29.25 -18.86
N GLU A 17 -12.90 -28.78 -19.74
CA GLU A 17 -12.46 -29.52 -20.92
C GLU A 17 -11.46 -30.63 -20.57
N ILE A 18 -10.61 -30.44 -19.55
CA ILE A 18 -9.72 -31.49 -19.00
C ILE A 18 -10.51 -32.69 -18.44
N LYS A 19 -11.76 -32.51 -18.00
CA LYS A 19 -12.61 -33.62 -17.55
C LYS A 19 -12.97 -34.62 -18.65
N LYS A 20 -12.99 -34.23 -19.92
CA LYS A 20 -13.42 -35.11 -21.04
C LYS A 20 -12.44 -36.26 -21.35
N PRO A 21 -11.11 -36.05 -21.43
CA PRO A 21 -10.17 -37.15 -21.64
C PRO A 21 -9.86 -37.99 -20.38
N LEU A 22 -10.16 -37.51 -19.17
CA LEU A 22 -9.81 -38.17 -17.89
C LEU A 22 -10.97 -38.96 -17.23
N ARG A 23 -11.90 -39.50 -18.03
CA ARG A 23 -13.14 -40.14 -17.55
C ARG A 23 -12.94 -41.39 -16.65
N SER A 24 -11.71 -41.90 -16.48
CA SER A 24 -11.44 -43.13 -15.73
C SER A 24 -10.68 -42.99 -14.41
N ILE A 25 -10.39 -41.78 -13.89
CA ILE A 25 -9.50 -41.68 -12.70
C ILE A 25 -9.97 -40.64 -11.65
N PRO A 26 -10.08 -41.03 -10.34
CA PRO A 26 -10.42 -40.13 -9.22
C PRO A 26 -9.36 -39.03 -8.95
N ILE A 27 -8.21 -39.09 -9.63
CA ILE A 27 -7.10 -38.13 -9.52
C ILE A 27 -7.51 -36.72 -9.95
N SER A 28 -8.45 -36.58 -10.89
CA SER A 28 -8.89 -35.27 -11.39
C SER A 28 -9.64 -34.43 -10.34
N TYR A 29 -10.44 -35.06 -9.48
CA TYR A 29 -11.14 -34.37 -8.40
C TYR A 29 -10.16 -33.96 -7.29
N MET A 30 -9.22 -34.84 -6.95
CA MET A 30 -8.16 -34.57 -5.96
C MET A 30 -7.24 -33.42 -6.38
N ALA A 31 -6.87 -33.34 -7.67
CA ALA A 31 -6.08 -32.23 -8.17
C ALA A 31 -6.84 -30.89 -8.10
N LEU A 32 -8.14 -30.90 -8.41
CA LEU A 32 -8.98 -29.70 -8.38
C LEU A 32 -9.19 -29.17 -6.95
N THR A 33 -9.42 -30.06 -5.98
CA THR A 33 -9.53 -29.67 -4.57
C THR A 33 -8.18 -29.18 -4.03
N ALA A 34 -7.07 -29.81 -4.41
CA ALA A 34 -5.74 -29.36 -4.01
C ALA A 34 -5.44 -27.94 -4.50
N ILE A 35 -5.76 -27.62 -5.77
CA ILE A 35 -5.59 -26.27 -6.32
C ILE A 35 -6.47 -25.26 -5.58
N ALA A 36 -7.73 -25.62 -5.32
CA ALA A 36 -8.67 -24.73 -4.62
C ALA A 36 -8.21 -24.44 -3.18
N VAL A 37 -7.80 -25.48 -2.43
CA VAL A 37 -7.29 -25.33 -1.06
C VAL A 37 -6.01 -24.52 -1.05
N PHE A 38 -5.07 -24.81 -1.95
CA PHE A 38 -3.83 -24.03 -2.08
C PHE A 38 -4.12 -22.55 -2.32
N GLY A 39 -5.00 -22.24 -3.29
CA GLY A 39 -5.40 -20.86 -3.57
C GLY A 39 -6.03 -20.14 -2.37
N ILE A 40 -6.92 -20.81 -1.64
CA ILE A 40 -7.58 -20.24 -0.44
C ILE A 40 -6.56 -19.99 0.66
N VAL A 41 -5.69 -20.96 0.97
CA VAL A 41 -4.66 -20.83 2.02
C VAL A 41 -3.71 -19.70 1.70
N SER A 42 -3.20 -19.64 0.48
CA SER A 42 -2.28 -18.60 0.03
C SER A 42 -2.90 -17.21 0.05
N THR A 43 -4.16 -17.09 -0.38
CA THR A 43 -4.90 -15.82 -0.33
C THR A 43 -5.18 -15.40 1.11
N THR A 44 -5.52 -16.35 1.99
CA THR A 44 -5.79 -16.07 3.40
C THR A 44 -4.53 -15.58 4.10
N LEU A 45 -3.39 -16.27 3.91
CA LEU A 45 -2.09 -15.86 4.44
C LEU A 45 -1.73 -14.44 4.00
N LEU A 46 -1.92 -14.13 2.71
CA LEU A 46 -1.62 -12.81 2.15
C LEU A 46 -2.54 -11.72 2.72
N ILE A 47 -3.84 -11.98 2.86
CA ILE A 47 -4.79 -11.01 3.44
C ILE A 47 -4.50 -10.76 4.92
N THR A 48 -4.08 -11.79 5.66
CA THR A 48 -3.73 -11.66 7.08
C THR A 48 -2.34 -11.08 7.32
N ALA A 49 -1.53 -10.89 6.27
CA ALA A 49 -0.22 -10.29 6.41
C ALA A 49 -0.36 -8.84 6.91
N ASN A 50 0.34 -8.51 7.99
CA ASN A 50 0.26 -7.19 8.61
C ASN A 50 1.05 -6.14 7.80
N ILE A 51 0.49 -5.75 6.66
CA ILE A 51 1.03 -4.76 5.71
C ILE A 51 0.23 -3.45 5.75
N SER A 52 -0.64 -3.28 6.76
CA SER A 52 -1.62 -2.20 6.83
C SER A 52 -1.04 -0.87 7.32
N SER A 53 0.28 -0.79 7.56
CA SER A 53 0.93 0.38 8.18
C SER A 53 0.68 1.67 7.39
N GLN A 54 0.79 1.62 6.07
CA GLN A 54 0.56 2.76 5.17
C GLN A 54 -0.90 3.21 5.19
N VAL A 55 -1.84 2.24 5.22
CA VAL A 55 -3.28 2.52 5.28
C VAL A 55 -3.66 3.12 6.63
N GLU A 56 -3.08 2.60 7.72
CA GLU A 56 -3.27 3.14 9.07
C GLU A 56 -2.71 4.55 9.20
N ALA A 57 -1.50 4.80 8.68
CA ALA A 57 -0.89 6.12 8.66
C ALA A 57 -1.74 7.11 7.84
N THR A 58 -2.20 6.71 6.66
CA THR A 58 -3.08 7.52 5.81
C THR A 58 -4.40 7.84 6.52
N ALA A 59 -5.06 6.84 7.12
CA ALA A 59 -6.31 7.03 7.84
C ALA A 59 -6.13 7.92 9.08
N PHE A 60 -5.01 7.78 9.78
CA PHE A 60 -4.67 8.63 10.92
C PHE A 60 -4.46 10.09 10.49
N VAL A 61 -3.68 10.33 9.42
CA VAL A 61 -3.47 11.68 8.88
C VAL A 61 -4.78 12.28 8.41
N ALA A 62 -5.64 11.51 7.71
CA ALA A 62 -6.97 11.96 7.29
C ALA A 62 -7.83 12.40 8.48
N LYS A 63 -7.88 11.58 9.53
CA LYS A 63 -8.61 11.88 10.75
C LYS A 63 -8.04 13.11 11.45
N TYR A 64 -6.71 13.19 11.58
CA TYR A 64 -6.03 14.29 12.24
C TYR A 64 -6.26 15.62 11.51
N ALA A 65 -6.15 15.63 10.18
CA ALA A 65 -6.39 16.82 9.36
C ALA A 65 -7.85 17.28 9.42
N ASN A 66 -8.80 16.33 9.51
CA ASN A 66 -10.22 16.65 9.66
C ASN A 66 -10.55 17.24 11.05
N GLU A 67 -9.92 16.72 12.11
CA GLU A 67 -10.09 17.23 13.49
C GLU A 67 -9.39 18.58 13.70
N ASN A 68 -8.23 18.76 13.06
CA ASN A 68 -7.41 19.97 13.17
C ASN A 68 -7.53 20.81 11.90
N LYS A 69 -8.52 21.70 11.87
CA LYS A 69 -8.72 22.65 10.75
C LYS A 69 -7.46 23.50 10.53
N ASN A 70 -7.13 23.77 9.27
CA ASN A 70 -5.94 24.55 8.84
C ASN A 70 -4.59 23.90 9.16
N VAL A 71 -4.48 22.60 8.92
CA VAL A 71 -3.21 21.87 8.91
C VAL A 71 -2.79 21.63 7.46
N THR A 72 -1.50 21.81 7.16
CA THR A 72 -0.93 21.39 5.88
C THR A 72 -0.42 19.96 6.00
N VAL A 73 -0.87 19.07 5.11
CA VAL A 73 -0.36 17.70 5.02
C VAL A 73 0.83 17.67 4.06
N ILE A 74 1.94 17.13 4.56
CA ILE A 74 3.19 16.97 3.84
C ILE A 74 3.53 15.47 3.89
N SER A 75 3.57 14.82 2.74
CA SER A 75 3.88 13.39 2.68
C SER A 75 4.45 13.00 1.32
N SER A 76 4.98 11.79 1.23
CA SER A 76 5.37 11.20 -0.06
C SER A 76 4.16 10.98 -0.97
N PRO A 77 4.37 10.91 -2.30
CA PRO A 77 3.29 10.70 -3.27
C PRO A 77 2.41 9.48 -2.98
N VAL A 78 2.96 8.45 -2.33
CA VAL A 78 2.26 7.22 -1.90
C VAL A 78 1.07 7.54 -0.97
N TYR A 79 1.21 8.57 -0.14
CA TYR A 79 0.19 9.03 0.80
C TYR A 79 -0.59 10.22 0.23
N SER A 80 0.09 11.17 -0.41
CA SER A 80 -0.48 12.46 -0.81
C SER A 80 -1.58 12.36 -1.86
N TRP A 81 -1.52 11.36 -2.74
CA TRP A 81 -2.45 11.28 -3.88
C TRP A 81 -3.92 11.22 -3.44
N ILE A 82 -4.24 10.57 -2.32
CA ILE A 82 -5.64 10.46 -1.87
C ILE A 82 -6.16 11.82 -1.38
N PHE A 83 -5.33 12.54 -0.63
CA PHE A 83 -5.70 13.86 -0.11
C PHE A 83 -5.78 14.90 -1.22
N TYR A 84 -4.82 14.88 -2.14
CA TYR A 84 -4.71 15.84 -3.23
C TYR A 84 -5.74 15.58 -4.34
N TYR A 85 -5.84 14.34 -4.85
CA TYR A 85 -6.69 14.02 -6.01
C TYR A 85 -8.09 13.52 -5.65
N VAL A 86 -8.28 12.85 -4.50
CA VAL A 86 -9.60 12.33 -4.12
C VAL A 86 -10.35 13.34 -3.26
N PHE A 87 -9.73 13.82 -2.18
CA PHE A 87 -10.38 14.78 -1.28
C PHE A 87 -10.29 16.24 -1.75
N HIS A 88 -9.46 16.53 -2.77
CA HIS A 88 -9.29 17.88 -3.31
C HIS A 88 -8.93 18.92 -2.23
N ASP A 89 -8.15 18.49 -1.23
CA ASP A 89 -7.72 19.37 -0.15
C ASP A 89 -6.66 20.35 -0.67
N LYS A 90 -6.84 21.63 -0.35
CA LYS A 90 -5.98 22.72 -0.81
C LYS A 90 -4.73 22.86 0.06
N ASN A 91 -4.74 22.32 1.27
CA ASN A 91 -3.62 22.39 2.22
C ASN A 91 -2.78 21.12 2.17
N VAL A 92 -2.52 20.59 0.97
CA VAL A 92 -1.77 19.34 0.81
C VAL A 92 -0.80 19.47 -0.35
N PHE A 93 0.44 19.03 -0.14
CA PHE A 93 1.39 18.89 -1.22
C PHE A 93 1.24 17.54 -1.91
N ALA A 94 1.39 17.52 -3.24
CA ALA A 94 1.37 16.28 -4.00
C ALA A 94 2.61 15.43 -3.69
N ASP A 95 3.71 16.09 -3.31
CA ASP A 95 4.98 15.47 -2.91
C ASP A 95 5.68 16.34 -1.85
N TYR A 96 6.37 15.74 -0.87
CA TYR A 96 7.16 16.49 0.11
C TYR A 96 8.21 17.42 -0.55
N ARG A 97 8.68 17.09 -1.75
CA ARG A 97 9.62 17.91 -2.54
C ARG A 97 9.03 19.26 -2.94
N ASP A 98 7.71 19.40 -2.96
CA ASP A 98 7.06 20.69 -3.22
C ASP A 98 7.46 21.74 -2.18
N LEU A 99 7.88 21.34 -0.97
CA LEU A 99 8.42 22.24 0.06
C LEU A 99 9.63 23.06 -0.39
N ILE A 100 10.39 22.57 -1.37
CA ILE A 100 11.58 23.26 -1.89
C ILE A 100 11.17 24.48 -2.72
N TYR A 101 10.00 24.42 -3.35
CA TYR A 101 9.55 25.42 -4.34
C TYR A 101 8.35 26.23 -3.86
N CYS A 102 7.51 25.65 -3.00
CA CYS A 102 6.23 26.21 -2.59
C CYS A 102 6.22 26.56 -1.10
N PRO A 103 5.73 27.74 -0.73
CA PRO A 103 5.58 28.10 0.68
C PRO A 103 4.48 27.27 1.34
N ILE A 104 4.65 26.97 2.63
CA ILE A 104 3.65 26.27 3.44
C ILE A 104 2.47 27.22 3.70
N PRO A 105 1.23 26.85 3.34
CA PRO A 105 0.09 27.75 3.42
C PRO A 105 -0.43 27.97 4.86
N THR A 106 -0.14 27.05 5.78
CA THR A 106 -0.63 27.11 7.16
C THR A 106 0.49 27.07 8.20
N LYS A 107 0.19 27.53 9.42
CA LYS A 107 1.13 27.49 10.55
C LYS A 107 1.33 26.08 11.12
N ASN A 108 0.27 25.27 11.09
CA ASN A 108 0.32 23.89 11.60
C ASN A 108 0.57 22.93 10.44
N ILE A 109 1.43 21.95 10.66
CA ILE A 109 1.82 20.96 9.65
C ILE A 109 1.72 19.55 10.23
N VAL A 110 1.38 18.60 9.35
CA VAL A 110 1.50 17.16 9.61
C VAL A 110 2.42 16.60 8.56
N LEU A 111 3.51 16.00 9.03
CA LEU A 111 4.53 15.40 8.20
C LEU A 111 4.46 13.87 8.33
N VAL A 112 4.38 13.17 7.21
CA VAL A 112 4.63 11.73 7.14
C VAL A 112 6.10 11.53 6.78
N ALA A 113 6.90 11.14 7.76
CA ALA A 113 8.34 10.93 7.60
C ALA A 113 8.65 9.46 7.28
N ASP A 114 8.30 9.02 6.07
CA ASP A 114 8.63 7.69 5.57
C ASP A 114 10.13 7.57 5.16
N PRO A 115 10.66 6.37 4.88
CA PRO A 115 12.06 6.19 4.53
C PRO A 115 12.51 6.95 3.28
N PRO A 116 11.72 7.06 2.19
CA PRO A 116 12.02 7.97 1.09
C PRO A 116 12.21 9.42 1.57
N PHE A 117 11.30 9.95 2.39
CA PHE A 117 11.46 11.29 2.96
C PHE A 117 12.73 11.40 3.81
N GLN A 118 12.97 10.46 4.72
CA GLN A 118 14.11 10.49 5.64
C GLN A 118 15.45 10.42 4.89
N SER A 119 15.52 9.63 3.82
CA SER A 119 16.71 9.55 2.96
C SER A 119 16.99 10.85 2.21
N ASN A 120 15.95 11.62 1.88
CA ASN A 120 16.03 12.85 1.09
C ASN A 120 16.03 14.14 1.94
N ILE A 121 16.02 14.04 3.27
CA ILE A 121 15.96 15.20 4.18
C ILE A 121 17.09 16.22 3.94
N GLY A 122 18.26 15.74 3.51
CA GLY A 122 19.45 16.57 3.27
C GLY A 122 19.47 17.29 1.91
N ILE A 123 18.52 17.00 1.02
CA ILE A 123 18.50 17.58 -0.34
C ILE A 123 18.05 19.06 -0.31
N GLY A 124 17.15 19.41 0.61
CA GLY A 124 16.61 20.76 0.74
C GLY A 124 16.70 21.26 2.18
N ARG A 125 17.10 22.52 2.36
CA ARG A 125 17.16 23.14 3.68
C ARG A 125 15.78 23.16 4.33
N GLU A 126 14.75 23.37 3.53
CA GLU A 126 13.34 23.41 3.89
C GLU A 126 12.88 22.08 4.49
N LEU A 127 13.26 20.95 3.89
CA LEU A 127 12.93 19.60 4.39
C LEU A 127 13.54 19.34 5.77
N SER A 128 14.83 19.65 5.92
CA SER A 128 15.53 19.55 7.20
C SER A 128 14.93 20.48 8.28
N MET A 129 14.59 21.72 7.92
CA MET A 129 13.96 22.67 8.84
C MET A 129 12.57 22.24 9.27
N VAL A 130 11.75 21.73 8.33
CA VAL A 130 10.41 21.22 8.61
C VAL A 130 10.50 20.03 9.56
N TYR A 131 11.33 19.04 9.25
CA TYR A 131 11.50 17.86 10.11
C TYR A 131 12.00 18.25 11.51
N GLY A 132 13.03 19.10 11.61
CA GLY A 132 13.60 19.53 12.89
C GLY A 132 12.65 20.38 13.76
N ASN A 133 11.63 21.00 13.17
CA ASN A 133 10.61 21.77 13.88
C ASN A 133 9.35 20.96 14.19
N THR A 134 9.28 19.69 13.78
CA THR A 134 8.15 18.79 14.06
C THR A 134 8.44 17.84 15.21
N THR A 135 7.39 17.33 15.84
CA THR A 135 7.47 16.30 16.88
C THR A 135 6.68 15.07 16.46
N THR A 136 7.17 13.89 16.86
CA THR A 136 6.48 12.63 16.58
C THR A 136 5.19 12.54 17.37
N ILE A 137 4.06 12.45 16.67
CA ILE A 137 2.73 12.28 17.27
C ILE A 137 2.26 10.82 17.25
N LYS A 138 2.75 10.04 16.30
CA LYS A 138 2.41 8.62 16.11
C LYS A 138 3.46 7.95 15.24
N GLU A 139 3.76 6.69 15.55
CA GLU A 139 4.63 5.83 14.76
C GLU A 139 3.81 4.61 14.31
N PHE A 140 4.04 4.21 13.05
CA PHE A 140 3.45 3.03 12.44
C PHE A 140 4.59 2.12 12.02
N SER A 141 4.49 0.85 12.38
CA SER A 141 5.45 -0.16 11.98
C SER A 141 4.70 -1.29 11.30
N SER A 142 5.28 -1.80 10.22
CA SER A 142 4.72 -2.95 9.52
C SER A 142 5.36 -4.24 9.99
N GLY A 143 4.64 -5.34 9.77
CA GLY A 143 5.21 -6.67 9.89
C GLY A 143 5.85 -7.17 8.59
N ILE A 144 6.05 -6.34 7.55
CA ILE A 144 6.50 -6.81 6.23
C ILE A 144 7.85 -7.53 6.31
N PHE A 145 8.77 -7.04 7.16
CA PHE A 145 10.08 -7.68 7.39
C PHE A 145 9.99 -9.08 8.02
N ASN A 146 8.84 -9.47 8.57
CA ASN A 146 8.62 -10.82 9.10
C ASN A 146 8.27 -11.85 8.01
N TYR A 147 8.08 -11.41 6.76
CA TYR A 147 7.72 -12.26 5.63
C TYR A 147 8.84 -12.31 4.59
N ASP A 148 9.19 -13.52 4.15
CA ASP A 148 10.14 -13.71 3.07
C ASP A 148 9.49 -13.37 1.72
N SER A 149 9.86 -12.23 1.16
CA SER A 149 9.38 -11.76 -0.15
C SER A 149 9.90 -12.57 -1.34
N GLU A 150 10.77 -13.56 -1.14
CA GLU A 150 11.16 -14.54 -2.16
C GLU A 150 10.30 -15.82 -2.11
N GLN A 151 9.53 -16.01 -1.03
CA GLN A 151 8.71 -17.19 -0.82
C GLN A 151 7.24 -16.92 -1.19
N TYR A 152 6.64 -17.82 -1.99
CA TYR A 152 5.19 -17.79 -2.22
C TYR A 152 4.43 -18.08 -0.92
N PRO A 153 3.38 -17.33 -0.55
CA PRO A 153 2.62 -16.37 -1.37
C PRO A 153 3.02 -14.90 -1.22
N PHE A 154 4.11 -14.58 -0.52
CA PHE A 154 4.50 -13.22 -0.15
C PHE A 154 5.32 -12.49 -1.21
N THR A 155 5.53 -13.09 -2.38
CA THR A 155 6.38 -12.51 -3.44
C THR A 155 5.89 -11.16 -3.97
N ASN A 156 4.60 -10.89 -3.85
CA ASN A 156 3.99 -9.60 -4.19
C ASN A 156 4.25 -8.51 -3.15
N LEU A 157 4.63 -8.85 -1.90
CA LEU A 157 4.95 -7.86 -0.86
C LEU A 157 6.18 -7.03 -1.24
N ARG A 158 7.04 -7.55 -2.14
CA ARG A 158 8.21 -6.82 -2.64
C ARG A 158 7.87 -5.46 -3.25
N VAL A 159 6.67 -5.31 -3.81
CA VAL A 159 6.23 -4.06 -4.46
C VAL A 159 5.79 -3.00 -3.43
N ASN A 160 5.46 -3.40 -2.20
CA ASN A 160 4.99 -2.48 -1.16
C ASN A 160 6.13 -1.86 -0.32
N TYR A 161 7.39 -2.29 -0.50
CA TYR A 161 8.54 -1.77 0.24
C TYR A 161 8.80 -0.28 -0.01
N ASP A 162 8.40 0.27 -1.15
CA ASP A 162 8.71 1.65 -1.54
C ASP A 162 7.94 2.72 -0.73
N GLY A 163 6.94 2.33 0.05
CA GLY A 163 6.12 3.24 0.86
C GLY A 163 6.24 3.05 2.37
N GLU A 164 7.09 2.14 2.85
CA GLU A 164 7.31 1.85 4.28
C GLU A 164 8.67 2.26 4.77
#